data_AF-A0A520EWH4-F1
#
_entry.id   AF-A0A520EWH4-F1
#
_cell.length_a   1.000
_cell.length_b   1.000
_cell.length_c   1.000
_cell.angle_alpha   90.00
_cell.angle_beta   90.00
_cell.angle_gamma   90.00
#
_symmetry.space_group_name_H-M   'P 1'
#
loop_
_entity.id
_entity.type
_entity.pdbx_description
1 polymer ?
#
loop_
_entity_poly.entity_id
_entity_poly.type
_entity_poly.pdbx_seq_one_letter_code
_entity_poly.pdbx_strand_id
1 'polypeptide(L)' 'LRADIIEAKLKEVPMGRGAEPEEIANVALFLASDLSSYMTGTVLEVTGGRHI' A
#
# COMPACT_ATOMS: atom_id res chain seq x y z
N LEU A 1 0.29 19.50 -2.45
CA LEU A 1 0.20 19.40 -0.97
C LEU A 1 1.33 20.25 -0.39
N ARG A 2 1.14 20.90 0.76
CA ARG A 2 2.28 21.57 1.42
C ARG A 2 3.27 20.51 1.93
N ALA A 3 4.57 20.83 1.92
CA ALA A 3 5.64 19.85 2.19
C ALA A 3 5.62 19.33 3.64
N ASP A 4 5.26 20.19 4.60
CA ASP A 4 5.02 19.87 6.01
C ASP A 4 3.97 18.76 6.20
N ILE A 5 2.91 18.76 5.38
CA ILE A 5 1.86 17.74 5.43
C ILE A 5 2.39 16.38 4.93
N ILE A 6 3.23 16.38 3.89
CA ILE A 6 3.82 15.14 3.35
C ILE A 6 4.76 14.54 4.39
N GLU A 7 5.61 15.36 4.99
CA GLU A 7 6.56 14.92 6.01
C GLU A 7 5.86 14.34 7.24
N ALA A 8 4.81 15.00 7.73
CA ALA A 8 4.01 14.49 8.85
C ALA A 8 3.40 13.11 8.54
N LYS A 9 2.89 12.91 7.31
CA LYS A 9 2.32 11.62 6.89
C LYS A 9 3.36 10.52 6.75
N LEU A 10 4.58 10.83 6.31
CA LEU A 10 5.64 9.84 6.17
C LEU A 10 6.11 9.30 7.53
N LYS A 11 6.02 10.09 8.60
CA LYS A 11 6.34 9.66 9.97
C LYS A 11 5.37 8.60 10.50
N GLU A 12 4.16 8.53 9.94
CA GLU A 12 3.16 7.51 10.29
C GLU A 12 3.39 6.19 9.54
N VAL A 13 4.29 6.15 8.56
CA VAL A 13 4.58 4.95 7.76
C VAL A 13 5.84 4.28 8.31
N PRO A 14 5.77 3.06 8.88
CA PRO A 14 6.93 2.34 9.39
C PRO A 14 8.05 2.14 8.37
N MET A 15 7.72 1.96 7.08
CA MET A 15 8.73 1.87 6.01
C MET A 15 9.41 3.21 5.70
N GLY A 16 8.97 4.33 6.28
CA GLY A 16 9.60 5.64 6.17
C GLY A 16 9.49 6.31 4.79
N ARG A 17 8.73 5.73 3.87
CA ARG A 17 8.52 6.24 2.51
C ARG A 17 7.12 5.98 1.99
N GLY A 18 6.70 6.72 0.97
CA GLY A 18 5.54 6.37 0.17
C GLY A 18 5.79 5.11 -0.65
N ALA A 19 4.70 4.43 -1.04
CA ALA A 19 4.77 3.37 -2.02
C ALA A 19 5.09 3.95 -3.41
N GLU A 20 5.91 3.25 -4.17
CA GLU A 20 6.07 3.51 -5.60
C GLU A 20 4.84 2.98 -6.36
N PRO A 21 4.46 3.59 -7.50
CA PRO A 21 3.30 3.14 -8.29
C PRO A 21 3.33 1.65 -8.63
N GLU A 22 4.52 1.11 -8.93
CA GLU A 22 4.74 -0.29 -9.27
C GLU A 22 4.40 -1.23 -8.12
N GLU A 23 4.63 -0.81 -6.86
CA GLU A 23 4.29 -1.62 -5.69
C GLU A 23 2.78 -1.82 -5.56
N ILE A 24 1.98 -0.79 -5.89
CA ILE A 24 0.52 -0.89 -5.92
C ILE A 24 0.06 -1.72 -7.11
N ALA A 25 0.66 -1.51 -8.28
CA ALA A 25 0.33 -2.26 -9.49
C ALA A 25 0.59 -3.76 -9.34
N ASN A 26 1.67 -4.15 -8.67
CA ASN A 26 2.01 -5.55 -8.41
C ASN A 26 0.97 -6.23 -7.51
N VAL A 27 0.46 -5.54 -6.48
CA VAL A 27 -0.60 -6.09 -5.62
C VAL A 27 -1.91 -6.22 -6.38
N ALA A 28 -2.26 -5.22 -7.20
CA ALA A 28 -3.43 -5.30 -8.06
C ALA A 28 -3.32 -6.46 -9.07
N LEU A 29 -2.14 -6.66 -9.67
CA LEU A 29 -1.87 -7.79 -10.57
C LEU A 29 -2.00 -9.12 -9.86
N PHE A 30 -1.47 -9.26 -8.65
CA PHE A 30 -1.65 -10.46 -7.82
C PHE A 30 -3.13 -10.77 -7.62
N LEU A 31 -3.92 -9.79 -7.18
CA LEU A 31 -5.37 -9.95 -6.94
C LEU A 31 -6.18 -10.24 -8.21
N ALA A 32 -5.69 -9.80 -9.37
CA ALA A 32 -6.32 -10.06 -10.66
C ALA A 32 -5.89 -11.40 -11.29
N SER A 33 -4.91 -12.09 -10.71
CA SER A 33 -4.35 -13.33 -11.24
C SER A 33 -4.91 -14.58 -10.55
N ASP A 34 -4.64 -15.75 -11.12
CA ASP A 34 -4.99 -17.05 -10.52
C ASP A 34 -4.27 -17.31 -9.17
N LEU A 35 -3.21 -16.55 -8.87
CA LEU A 35 -2.46 -16.66 -7.61
C LEU A 35 -3.32 -16.34 -6.38
N SER A 36 -4.38 -15.54 -6.55
CA SER A 36 -5.34 -15.21 -5.49
C SER A 36 -6.69 -15.92 -5.65
N SER A 37 -6.74 -17.06 -6.35
CA SER A 37 -7.99 -17.77 -6.71
C SER A 37 -8.91 -18.17 -5.55
N TYR A 38 -8.40 -18.21 -4.32
CA TYR A 38 -9.18 -18.51 -3.12
C TYR A 38 -9.38 -17.31 -2.18
N MET A 39 -9.00 -16.10 -2.61
CA MET A 39 -9.20 -14.86 -1.86
C MET A 39 -10.47 -14.15 -2.36
N THR A 40 -11.43 -13.93 -1.47
CA THR A 40 -12.65 -13.17 -1.78
C THR A 40 -13.16 -12.45 -0.54
N GLY A 41 -13.89 -11.35 -0.73
CA GLY A 41 -14.52 -10.59 0.35
C GLY A 41 -13.54 -9.91 1.32
N THR A 42 -12.27 -9.77 0.95
CA THR A 42 -11.23 -9.20 1.81
C THR A 42 -10.79 -7.83 1.33
N VAL A 43 -10.34 -6.98 2.27
CA VAL A 43 -9.69 -5.71 2.00
C VAL A 43 -8.21 -5.89 2.30
N LEU A 44 -7.35 -5.73 1.28
CA LEU A 44 -5.90 -5.80 1.43
C LEU A 44 -5.30 -4.41 1.52
N GLU A 45 -4.63 -4.12 2.62
CA GLU A 45 -4.02 -2.81 2.85
C GLU A 45 -2.56 -2.78 2.38
N VAL A 46 -2.27 -1.87 1.45
CA VAL A 46 -0.93 -1.65 0.89
C VAL A 46 -0.43 -0.28 1.35
N THR A 47 0.01 -0.19 2.60
CA THR A 47 0.22 1.10 3.29
C THR A 47 1.63 1.31 3.82
N GLY A 48 2.57 0.40 3.56
CA GLY A 48 3.91 0.45 4.14
C GLY A 48 3.91 0.33 5.68
N GLY A 49 2.85 -0.24 6.25
CA GLY A 49 2.65 -0.40 7.69
C GLY A 49 1.90 0.75 8.38
N ARG A 50 1.27 1.69 7.66
CA ARG A 50 0.62 2.84 8.31
C ARG A 50 -0.57 2.48 9.23
N HIS A 51 -1.11 1.27 9.12
CA HIS A 51 -2.28 0.81 9.88
C HIS A 51 -1.96 -0.24 10.97
N ILE A 52 -0.68 -0.46 11.29
CA ILE A 52 -0.23 -1.29 12.42
C ILE A 52 0.14 -0.44 13.63
#